data_AF-S5MK74-F1
#
_entry.id   AF-S5MK74-F1
#
_cell.length_a   1.000
_cell.length_b   1.000
_cell.length_c   1.000
_cell.angle_alpha   90.00
_cell.angle_beta   90.00
_cell.angle_gamma   90.00
#
_symmetry.space_group_name_H-M   'P 1'
#
loop_
_entity.id
_entity.type
_entity.pdbx_description
1 polymer ?
#
loop_
_entity_poly.entity_id
_entity_poly.type
_entity_poly.pdbx_seq_one_letter_code
_entity_poly.pdbx_strand_id
1 'polypeptide(L)'
;MKKMLSVWLSLGLTVSTGVSVALADENKNTNRYSKYLTSMDDFLYYRVNQSKIPSDISNEDISKALEEAFSLDEFGKNLFKKIDFEILNNENGEIDVLFMDKNNSSLLKEKIIMRFNLVLFNYDKIEEFCTVINKYLENNPFILTKNNYIQLEFEDLLKAQFKNIFDWYASSELFLDNINEFWEFLDFDPINKLESNELKAEFLNNTELKINILRDSKLIGKNKFDNYINFFSDEKLMNKEIFNWIKKNSFFTDSNIEFDKLFKIESKEKDQLTFSLSDKYFTIAKLITLNRIK
;
A
#
# COMPACT_ATOMS: atom_id res chain seq x y z
N MET A 1 -8.44 -8.64 -12.52
CA MET A 1 -7.11 -9.07 -12.05
C MET A 1 -7.21 -9.46 -10.59
N LYS A 2 -7.56 -10.72 -10.29
CA LYS A 2 -7.81 -11.22 -8.92
C LYS A 2 -6.63 -12.00 -8.30
N LYS A 3 -5.57 -12.23 -9.09
CA LYS A 3 -4.38 -13.01 -8.72
C LYS A 3 -3.33 -12.23 -7.92
N MET A 4 -3.52 -10.91 -7.76
CA MET A 4 -2.43 -10.04 -7.31
C MET A 4 -2.24 -10.10 -5.81
N LEU A 5 -3.30 -10.10 -5.00
CA LEU A 5 -3.19 -10.28 -3.55
C LEU A 5 -2.57 -11.65 -3.22
N SER A 6 -3.00 -12.74 -3.84
CA SER A 6 -2.35 -14.06 -3.68
C SER A 6 -0.87 -14.05 -4.07
N VAL A 7 -0.49 -13.31 -5.13
CA VAL A 7 0.92 -13.12 -5.52
C VAL A 7 1.67 -12.26 -4.48
N TRP A 8 1.08 -11.19 -3.96
CA TRP A 8 1.67 -10.34 -2.93
C TRP A 8 1.79 -11.02 -1.58
N LEU A 9 0.83 -11.86 -1.20
CA LEU A 9 0.90 -12.71 -0.02
C LEU A 9 2.00 -13.76 -0.17
N SER A 10 2.12 -14.37 -1.37
CA SER A 10 3.24 -15.27 -1.69
C SER A 10 4.61 -14.56 -1.77
N LEU A 11 4.64 -13.24 -1.97
CA LEU A 11 5.87 -12.43 -2.02
C LEU A 11 6.20 -11.78 -0.65
N GLY A 12 5.21 -11.59 0.23
CA GLY A 12 5.30 -10.81 1.47
C GLY A 12 5.21 -11.62 2.78
N LEU A 13 4.84 -12.90 2.73
CA LEU A 13 5.10 -13.87 3.80
C LEU A 13 5.69 -15.12 3.14
N THR A 14 6.95 -15.39 3.45
CA THR A 14 7.83 -16.39 2.82
C THR A 14 8.51 -15.94 1.53
N VAL A 15 9.62 -15.24 1.70
CA VAL A 15 10.83 -15.65 0.96
C VAL A 15 11.17 -17.08 1.43
N SER A 16 10.37 -18.05 0.99
CA SER A 16 10.85 -19.41 0.86
C SER A 16 11.78 -19.37 -0.35
N THR A 17 13.07 -19.29 -0.06
CA THR A 17 14.19 -19.48 -0.99
C THR A 17 14.18 -20.85 -1.68
N GLY A 18 13.06 -21.60 -1.66
CA GLY A 18 12.92 -22.93 -2.25
C GLY A 18 12.86 -22.96 -3.78
N VAL A 19 12.41 -21.89 -4.43
CA VAL A 19 12.24 -21.91 -5.91
C VAL A 19 13.58 -21.76 -6.65
N SER A 20 14.59 -21.13 -6.04
CA SER A 20 15.87 -20.82 -6.71
C SER A 20 17.01 -21.78 -6.37
N VAL A 21 16.88 -22.60 -5.33
CA VAL A 21 17.97 -23.51 -4.88
C VAL A 21 17.67 -24.98 -5.19
N ALA A 22 16.41 -25.39 -5.40
CA ALA A 22 16.06 -26.79 -5.70
C ALA A 22 16.37 -27.26 -7.15
N LEU A 23 16.94 -26.39 -7.99
CA LEU A 23 17.30 -26.73 -9.38
C LEU A 23 18.78 -27.08 -9.59
N ALA A 24 19.58 -27.15 -8.52
CA ALA A 24 20.95 -27.66 -8.59
C ALA A 24 21.11 -28.88 -7.67
N ASP A 25 20.93 -30.06 -8.28
CA ASP A 25 21.28 -31.40 -7.78
C ASP A 25 20.62 -31.87 -6.47
N GLU A 26 19.53 -32.65 -6.60
CA GLU A 26 19.44 -33.99 -6.01
C GLU A 26 18.29 -34.79 -6.68
N ASN A 27 18.63 -35.97 -7.22
CA ASN A 27 17.78 -36.95 -7.93
C ASN A 27 17.30 -36.61 -9.36
N LYS A 28 18.01 -37.17 -10.35
CA LYS A 28 17.61 -37.26 -11.78
C LYS A 28 16.37 -38.16 -12.06
N ASN A 29 15.78 -38.78 -11.04
CA ASN A 29 14.69 -39.74 -11.19
C ASN A 29 13.31 -39.25 -10.68
N THR A 30 13.20 -38.03 -10.14
CA THR A 30 11.91 -37.49 -9.69
C THR A 30 11.08 -37.03 -10.88
N ASN A 31 9.91 -37.63 -11.00
CA ASN A 31 8.92 -37.35 -12.03
C ASN A 31 8.51 -35.87 -12.05
N ARG A 32 8.37 -35.27 -13.25
CA ARG A 32 8.05 -33.84 -13.42
C ARG A 32 6.75 -33.41 -12.72
N TYR A 33 5.77 -34.30 -12.62
CA TYR A 33 4.49 -34.00 -11.97
C TYR A 33 4.64 -33.97 -10.44
N SER A 34 5.41 -34.92 -9.89
CA SER A 34 5.79 -34.91 -8.48
C SER A 34 6.56 -33.64 -8.13
N LYS A 35 7.52 -33.23 -8.98
CA LYS A 35 8.28 -31.98 -8.82
C LYS A 35 7.38 -30.74 -8.81
N TYR A 36 6.37 -30.70 -9.68
CA TYR A 36 5.41 -29.59 -9.71
C TYR A 36 4.64 -29.49 -8.41
N LEU A 37 4.08 -30.60 -7.93
CA LEU A 37 3.35 -30.65 -6.65
C LEU A 37 4.24 -30.18 -5.50
N THR A 38 5.42 -30.79 -5.33
CA THR A 38 6.34 -30.41 -4.24
C THR A 38 6.95 -29.01 -4.38
N SER A 39 6.72 -28.32 -5.51
CA SER A 39 7.13 -26.93 -5.72
C SER A 39 6.01 -25.91 -5.50
N MET A 40 4.78 -26.37 -5.22
CA MET A 40 3.67 -25.48 -4.90
C MET A 40 3.95 -24.76 -3.58
N ASP A 41 3.40 -23.56 -3.45
CA ASP A 41 3.44 -22.77 -2.22
C ASP A 41 2.81 -23.54 -1.06
N ASP A 42 3.39 -23.42 0.12
CA ASP A 42 2.87 -23.99 1.36
C ASP A 42 1.59 -23.25 1.80
N PHE A 43 1.19 -22.16 1.15
CA PHE A 43 -0.07 -21.46 1.41
C PHE A 43 -1.15 -21.78 0.38
N LEU A 44 -2.35 -22.11 0.88
CA LEU A 44 -3.55 -22.26 0.07
C LEU A 44 -4.49 -21.08 0.31
N TYR A 45 -4.71 -20.27 -0.71
CA TYR A 45 -5.54 -19.07 -0.60
C TYR A 45 -6.99 -19.39 -0.93
N TYR A 46 -7.91 -19.07 -0.02
CA TYR A 46 -9.35 -19.24 -0.26
C TYR A 46 -10.12 -17.94 -0.02
N ARG A 47 -10.88 -17.54 -1.05
CA ARG A 47 -11.71 -16.35 -0.96
C ARG A 47 -12.99 -16.65 -0.18
N VAL A 48 -13.26 -15.82 0.82
CA VAL A 48 -14.47 -15.88 1.65
C VAL A 48 -15.18 -14.54 1.66
N ASN A 49 -16.51 -14.59 1.70
CA ASN A 49 -17.34 -13.38 1.65
C ASN A 49 -17.66 -12.82 3.05
N GLN A 50 -17.35 -13.57 4.09
CA GLN A 50 -17.57 -13.24 5.50
C GLN A 50 -16.41 -13.81 6.32
N SER A 51 -16.08 -13.17 7.44
CA SER A 51 -15.08 -13.68 8.37
C SER A 51 -15.46 -15.09 8.81
N LYS A 52 -14.51 -16.00 8.66
CA LYS A 52 -14.62 -17.41 9.03
C LYS A 52 -13.33 -17.81 9.71
N ILE A 53 -13.42 -18.75 10.63
CA ILE A 53 -12.24 -19.39 11.21
C ILE A 53 -11.83 -20.53 10.24
N PRO A 54 -10.54 -20.81 10.03
CA PRO A 54 -10.11 -21.90 9.15
C PRO A 54 -10.75 -23.27 9.47
N SER A 55 -11.08 -23.52 10.75
CA SER A 55 -11.80 -24.72 11.20
C SER A 55 -13.23 -24.85 10.64
N ASP A 56 -13.84 -23.76 10.21
CA ASP A 56 -15.22 -23.73 9.70
C ASP A 56 -15.30 -23.94 8.18
N ILE A 57 -14.14 -24.18 7.54
CA ILE A 57 -14.02 -24.32 6.10
C ILE A 57 -14.29 -25.77 5.70
N SER A 58 -15.22 -25.96 4.77
CA SER A 58 -15.64 -27.28 4.34
C SER A 58 -14.63 -27.92 3.38
N ASN A 59 -14.66 -29.25 3.25
CA ASN A 59 -13.86 -29.95 2.23
C ASN A 59 -14.16 -29.49 0.80
N GLU A 60 -15.39 -29.03 0.53
CA GLU A 60 -15.75 -28.46 -0.77
C GLU A 60 -15.04 -27.13 -1.02
N ASP A 61 -14.93 -26.29 0.02
CA ASP A 61 -14.21 -25.02 -0.04
C ASP A 61 -12.70 -25.24 -0.27
N ILE A 62 -12.10 -26.19 0.45
CA ILE A 62 -10.69 -26.58 0.25
C ILE A 62 -10.46 -27.11 -1.18
N SER A 63 -11.40 -27.90 -1.69
CA SER A 63 -11.35 -28.41 -3.06
C SER A 63 -11.34 -27.28 -4.09
N LYS A 64 -12.16 -26.24 -3.88
CA LYS A 64 -12.18 -25.03 -4.73
C LYS A 64 -10.85 -24.28 -4.66
N ALA A 65 -10.30 -24.12 -3.46
CA ALA A 65 -9.01 -23.45 -3.27
C ALA A 65 -7.87 -24.20 -3.99
N LEU A 66 -7.85 -25.53 -3.90
CA LEU A 66 -6.91 -26.38 -4.64
C LEU A 66 -7.08 -26.21 -6.16
N GLU A 67 -8.32 -26.25 -6.67
CA GLU A 67 -8.56 -26.03 -8.11
C GLU A 67 -8.03 -24.67 -8.59
N GLU A 68 -8.22 -23.61 -7.80
CA GLU A 68 -7.69 -22.28 -8.10
C GLU A 68 -6.15 -22.26 -8.12
N ALA A 69 -5.50 -22.91 -7.16
CA ALA A 69 -4.04 -22.99 -7.07
C ALA A 69 -3.41 -23.69 -8.29
N PHE A 70 -4.03 -24.77 -8.79
CA PHE A 70 -3.59 -25.45 -10.01
C PHE A 70 -3.95 -24.69 -11.30
N SER A 71 -4.86 -23.70 -11.23
CA SER A 71 -5.32 -22.94 -12.39
C SER A 71 -4.40 -21.77 -12.78
N LEU A 72 -3.25 -21.62 -12.10
CA LEU A 72 -2.29 -20.55 -12.35
C LEU A 72 -1.67 -20.63 -13.76
N ASP A 73 -1.39 -21.84 -14.24
CA ASP A 73 -0.76 -22.12 -15.53
C ASP A 73 -1.39 -23.34 -16.26
N GLU A 74 -1.08 -23.52 -17.54
CA GLU A 74 -1.65 -24.63 -18.34
C GLU A 74 -1.15 -26.02 -17.92
N PHE A 75 0.04 -26.13 -17.35
CA PHE A 75 0.56 -27.41 -16.85
C PHE A 75 -0.20 -27.84 -15.59
N GLY A 76 -0.40 -26.94 -14.63
CA GLY A 76 -1.19 -27.16 -13.42
C GLY A 76 -2.63 -27.60 -13.72
N LYS A 77 -3.32 -26.88 -14.61
CA LYS A 77 -4.69 -27.25 -15.04
C LYS A 77 -4.76 -28.66 -15.61
N ASN A 78 -3.76 -29.04 -16.40
CA ASN A 78 -3.69 -30.37 -17.01
C ASN A 78 -3.36 -31.46 -16.00
N LEU A 79 -2.55 -31.15 -14.99
CA LEU A 79 -2.24 -32.05 -13.90
C LEU A 79 -3.47 -32.30 -13.03
N PHE A 80 -4.16 -31.25 -12.58
CA PHE A 80 -5.35 -31.34 -11.72
C PHE A 80 -6.45 -32.23 -12.31
N LYS A 81 -6.61 -32.23 -13.65
CA LYS A 81 -7.57 -33.10 -14.34
C LYS A 81 -7.23 -34.59 -14.23
N LYS A 82 -5.96 -34.96 -14.05
CA LYS A 82 -5.45 -36.34 -14.15
C LYS A 82 -5.07 -36.98 -12.82
N ILE A 83 -5.12 -36.22 -11.73
CA ILE A 83 -4.89 -36.70 -10.36
C ILE A 83 -6.19 -36.63 -9.55
N ASP A 84 -6.30 -37.50 -8.56
CA ASP A 84 -7.28 -37.41 -7.48
C ASP A 84 -6.59 -36.84 -6.24
N PHE A 85 -7.39 -36.25 -5.34
CA PHE A 85 -6.91 -35.78 -4.06
C PHE A 85 -7.86 -36.18 -2.93
N GLU A 86 -7.31 -36.34 -1.73
CA GLU A 86 -8.02 -36.63 -0.50
C GLU A 86 -7.54 -35.68 0.59
N ILE A 87 -8.48 -34.98 1.25
CA ILE A 87 -8.17 -34.11 2.40
C ILE A 87 -8.07 -35.02 3.63
N LEU A 88 -6.85 -35.19 4.14
CA LEU A 88 -6.56 -36.07 5.27
C LEU A 88 -6.81 -35.37 6.61
N ASN A 89 -6.47 -34.08 6.68
CA ASN A 89 -6.64 -33.26 7.88
C ASN A 89 -7.02 -31.83 7.50
N ASN A 90 -7.80 -31.18 8.36
CA ASN A 90 -8.04 -29.74 8.37
C ASN A 90 -8.19 -29.30 9.84
N GLU A 91 -7.07 -28.93 10.46
CA GLU A 91 -7.05 -28.48 11.86
C GLU A 91 -6.33 -27.14 11.96
N ASN A 92 -7.00 -26.14 12.55
CA ASN A 92 -6.44 -24.81 12.82
C ASN A 92 -5.81 -24.12 11.58
N GLY A 93 -6.31 -24.42 10.38
CA GLY A 93 -5.80 -23.85 9.13
C GLY A 93 -4.62 -24.62 8.53
N GLU A 94 -4.12 -25.69 9.16
CA GLU A 94 -3.22 -26.64 8.51
C GLU A 94 -4.05 -27.72 7.80
N ILE A 95 -3.82 -27.87 6.49
CA ILE A 95 -4.49 -28.82 5.62
C ILE A 95 -3.48 -29.82 5.08
N ASP A 96 -3.67 -31.10 5.40
CA ASP A 96 -2.90 -32.19 4.79
C ASP A 96 -3.70 -32.77 3.62
N VAL A 97 -3.15 -32.72 2.40
CA VAL A 97 -3.78 -33.21 1.17
C VAL A 97 -2.94 -34.33 0.57
N LEU A 98 -3.56 -35.48 0.36
CA LEU A 98 -2.99 -36.61 -0.35
C LEU A 98 -3.35 -36.52 -1.83
N PHE A 99 -2.35 -36.39 -2.70
CA PHE A 99 -2.47 -36.48 -4.15
C PHE A 99 -2.14 -37.89 -4.65
N MET A 100 -2.93 -38.40 -5.57
CA MET A 100 -2.74 -39.72 -6.19
C MET A 100 -3.17 -39.74 -7.66
N ASP A 101 -2.65 -40.70 -8.43
CA ASP A 101 -3.09 -40.89 -9.81
C ASP A 101 -4.57 -41.31 -9.88
N LYS A 102 -5.34 -40.71 -10.81
CA LYS A 102 -6.68 -41.21 -11.16
C LYS A 102 -6.61 -42.64 -11.69
N ASN A 103 -7.73 -43.36 -11.61
CA ASN A 103 -7.88 -44.67 -12.24
C ASN A 103 -7.46 -44.61 -13.72
N ASN A 104 -6.48 -45.44 -14.12
CA ASN A 104 -5.83 -45.50 -15.44
C ASN A 104 -4.81 -44.39 -15.76
N SER A 105 -4.38 -43.59 -14.78
CA SER A 105 -3.23 -42.69 -14.85
C SER A 105 -2.00 -43.34 -14.17
N SER A 106 -0.80 -43.03 -14.65
CA SER A 106 0.47 -43.43 -14.03
C SER A 106 1.47 -42.28 -14.05
N LEU A 107 0.96 -41.06 -13.82
CA LEU A 107 1.74 -39.84 -13.87
C LEU A 107 2.58 -39.73 -12.62
N LEU A 108 1.98 -39.70 -11.42
CA LEU A 108 2.68 -39.49 -10.15
C LEU A 108 3.50 -40.73 -9.77
N LYS A 109 3.01 -41.94 -10.07
CA LYS A 109 3.60 -43.25 -9.73
C LYS A 109 3.67 -43.56 -8.23
N GLU A 110 3.47 -42.56 -7.38
CA GLU A 110 3.41 -42.66 -5.94
C GLU A 110 2.36 -41.70 -5.38
N LYS A 111 1.97 -41.95 -4.13
CA LYS A 111 1.10 -41.09 -3.33
C LYS A 111 1.94 -39.97 -2.72
N ILE A 112 1.52 -38.72 -2.89
CA ILE A 112 2.23 -37.54 -2.39
C ILE A 112 1.35 -36.83 -1.39
N ILE A 113 1.84 -36.64 -0.16
CA ILE A 113 1.14 -35.83 0.85
C ILE A 113 1.80 -34.47 0.88
N MET A 114 0.98 -33.42 0.79
CA MET A 114 1.40 -32.05 0.97
C MET A 114 0.66 -31.43 2.13
N ARG A 115 1.33 -30.52 2.83
CA ARG A 115 0.75 -29.70 3.88
C ARG A 115 0.60 -28.28 3.37
N PHE A 116 -0.56 -27.69 3.60
CA PHE A 116 -0.84 -26.29 3.28
C PHE A 116 -1.31 -25.54 4.51
N ASN A 117 -0.98 -24.25 4.57
CA ASN A 117 -1.56 -23.27 5.48
C ASN A 117 -2.67 -22.53 4.74
N LEU A 118 -3.92 -22.68 5.21
CA LEU A 118 -5.08 -22.04 4.64
C LEU A 118 -5.10 -20.55 5.00
N VAL A 119 -5.13 -19.71 3.98
CA VAL A 119 -5.25 -18.26 4.11
C VAL A 119 -6.62 -17.84 3.59
N LEU A 120 -7.47 -17.37 4.50
CA LEU A 120 -8.79 -16.84 4.17
C LEU A 120 -8.67 -15.36 3.85
N PHE A 121 -9.37 -14.89 2.82
CA PHE A 121 -9.35 -13.46 2.48
C PHE A 121 -10.62 -13.00 1.76
N ASN A 122 -10.94 -11.71 1.88
CA ASN A 122 -12.08 -11.09 1.20
C ASN A 122 -11.64 -10.01 0.21
N TYR A 123 -11.35 -10.45 -1.01
CA TYR A 123 -10.95 -9.56 -2.10
C TYR A 123 -12.05 -8.58 -2.54
N ASP A 124 -13.33 -8.93 -2.34
CA ASP A 124 -14.44 -8.09 -2.80
C ASP A 124 -14.58 -6.80 -1.96
N LYS A 125 -14.00 -6.80 -0.76
CA LYS A 125 -14.01 -5.66 0.14
C LYS A 125 -12.88 -4.67 -0.10
N ILE A 126 -11.95 -4.93 -1.02
CA ILE A 126 -10.81 -4.02 -1.27
C ILE A 126 -11.29 -2.61 -1.68
N GLU A 127 -12.28 -2.51 -2.58
CA GLU A 127 -12.79 -1.20 -3.01
C GLU A 127 -13.48 -0.45 -1.87
N GLU A 128 -14.25 -1.16 -1.04
CA GLU A 128 -14.92 -0.61 0.14
C GLU A 128 -13.89 -0.17 1.20
N PHE A 129 -12.89 -1.02 1.45
CA PHE A 129 -11.76 -0.73 2.33
C PHE A 129 -11.06 0.56 1.91
N CYS A 130 -10.65 0.66 0.64
CA CYS A 130 -9.98 1.84 0.11
C CYS A 130 -10.87 3.09 0.20
N THR A 131 -12.17 2.95 -0.05
CA THR A 131 -13.13 4.06 0.07
C THR A 131 -13.17 4.61 1.50
N VAL A 132 -13.28 3.73 2.50
CA VAL A 132 -13.35 4.12 3.91
C VAL A 132 -12.02 4.70 4.40
N ILE A 133 -10.89 4.07 4.05
CA ILE A 133 -9.56 4.58 4.41
C ILE A 133 -9.29 5.93 3.74
N ASN A 134 -9.61 6.12 2.47
CA ASN A 134 -9.44 7.41 1.80
C ASN A 134 -10.27 8.51 2.49
N LYS A 135 -11.51 8.21 2.89
CA LYS A 135 -12.32 9.15 3.67
C LYS A 135 -11.71 9.45 5.04
N TYR A 136 -11.11 8.45 5.70
CA TYR A 136 -10.40 8.66 6.95
C TYR A 136 -9.18 9.57 6.75
N LEU A 137 -8.34 9.29 5.74
CA LEU A 137 -7.15 10.07 5.39
C LEU A 137 -7.51 11.50 4.95
N GLU A 138 -8.65 11.69 4.29
CA GLU A 138 -9.16 13.00 3.90
C GLU A 138 -9.40 13.90 5.11
N ASN A 139 -9.99 13.34 6.17
CA ASN A 139 -10.35 14.05 7.40
C ASN A 139 -9.20 14.15 8.41
N ASN A 140 -8.12 13.40 8.20
CA ASN A 140 -6.96 13.33 9.11
C ASN A 140 -5.68 13.62 8.34
N PRO A 141 -5.47 14.87 7.88
CA PRO A 141 -4.32 15.21 7.06
C PRO A 141 -3.01 15.00 7.82
N PHE A 142 -1.98 14.58 7.10
CA PHE A 142 -0.61 14.54 7.58
C PHE A 142 -0.03 15.95 7.63
N ILE A 143 0.61 16.32 8.75
CA ILE A 143 1.12 17.67 8.99
C ILE A 143 2.64 17.71 8.81
N LEU A 144 3.10 18.46 7.82
CA LEU A 144 4.51 18.75 7.61
C LEU A 144 4.99 19.84 8.56
N THR A 145 5.99 19.52 9.37
CA THR A 145 6.54 20.38 10.43
C THR A 145 7.89 20.99 10.07
N LYS A 146 8.51 20.57 8.96
CA LYS A 146 9.78 21.11 8.48
C LYS A 146 9.78 21.32 6.96
N ASN A 147 10.82 22.01 6.48
CA ASN A 147 10.87 22.52 5.12
C ASN A 147 11.39 21.50 4.10
N ASN A 148 12.03 20.41 4.54
CA ASN A 148 12.62 19.36 3.70
C ASN A 148 12.54 18.01 4.41
N TYR A 149 12.01 16.99 3.74
CA TYR A 149 12.00 15.59 4.17
C TYR A 149 12.81 14.75 3.18
N ILE A 150 13.36 13.64 3.65
CA ILE A 150 13.78 12.52 2.79
C ILE A 150 12.67 11.46 2.78
N GLN A 151 12.61 10.61 1.75
CA GLN A 151 11.55 9.61 1.56
C GLN A 151 11.32 8.76 2.81
N LEU A 152 12.38 8.09 3.29
CA LEU A 152 12.32 7.18 4.44
C LEU A 152 11.72 7.84 5.68
N GLU A 153 12.17 9.05 6.00
CA GLU A 153 11.67 9.81 7.15
C GLU A 153 10.19 10.19 6.99
N PHE A 154 9.77 10.49 5.77
CA PHE A 154 8.38 10.80 5.47
C PHE A 154 7.50 9.58 5.72
N GLU A 155 7.90 8.43 5.19
CA GLU A 155 7.21 7.15 5.36
C GLU A 155 7.16 6.71 6.82
N ASP A 156 8.25 6.87 7.58
CA ASP A 156 8.29 6.57 9.02
C ASP A 156 7.25 7.39 9.80
N LEU A 157 7.09 8.68 9.46
CA LEU A 157 6.10 9.54 10.11
C LEU A 157 4.66 9.18 9.72
N LEU A 158 4.41 8.83 8.46
CA LEU A 158 3.12 8.31 8.03
C LEU A 158 2.77 7.01 8.75
N LYS A 159 3.73 6.08 8.82
CA LYS A 159 3.60 4.80 9.51
C LYS A 159 3.27 5.03 10.98
N ALA A 160 4.00 5.91 11.66
CA ALA A 160 3.73 6.25 13.05
C ALA A 160 2.32 6.83 13.28
N GLN A 161 1.77 7.58 12.32
CA GLN A 161 0.46 8.21 12.46
C GLN A 161 -0.71 7.29 12.08
N PHE A 162 -0.56 6.48 11.03
CA PHE A 162 -1.71 5.81 10.38
C PHE A 162 -1.68 4.28 10.44
N LYS A 163 -0.52 3.64 10.67
CA LYS A 163 -0.35 2.17 10.59
C LYS A 163 -1.40 1.42 11.40
N ASN A 164 -1.61 1.79 12.66
CA ASN A 164 -2.48 1.04 13.56
C ASN A 164 -3.94 0.98 13.06
N ILE A 165 -4.48 2.09 12.57
CA ILE A 165 -5.85 2.15 12.06
C ILE A 165 -5.95 1.42 10.73
N PHE A 166 -4.94 1.61 9.87
CA PHE A 166 -4.86 0.94 8.59
C PHE A 166 -4.84 -0.59 8.75
N ASP A 167 -3.91 -1.11 9.54
CA ASP A 167 -3.74 -2.54 9.77
C ASP A 167 -4.95 -3.17 10.45
N TRP A 168 -5.51 -2.50 11.46
CA TRP A 168 -6.70 -2.98 12.15
C TRP A 168 -7.89 -3.11 11.19
N TYR A 169 -8.13 -2.09 10.37
CA TYR A 169 -9.25 -2.11 9.43
C TYR A 169 -9.01 -3.07 8.27
N ALA A 170 -7.75 -3.21 7.82
CA ALA A 170 -7.38 -4.15 6.77
C ALA A 170 -7.56 -5.60 7.23
N SER A 171 -7.12 -5.95 8.44
CA SER A 171 -7.38 -7.25 9.06
C SER A 171 -8.89 -7.52 9.15
N SER A 172 -9.66 -6.55 9.67
CA SER A 172 -11.11 -6.68 9.84
C SER A 172 -11.87 -6.87 8.54
N GLU A 173 -11.56 -6.12 7.48
CA GLU A 173 -12.35 -6.14 6.23
C GLU A 173 -11.84 -7.18 5.23
N LEU A 174 -10.53 -7.41 5.19
CA LEU A 174 -9.91 -8.34 4.23
C LEU A 174 -9.75 -9.74 4.80
N PHE A 175 -10.05 -9.96 6.08
CA PHE A 175 -10.04 -11.24 6.81
C PHE A 175 -8.69 -11.97 6.79
N LEU A 176 -7.61 -11.21 6.75
CA LEU A 176 -6.25 -11.70 6.67
C LEU A 176 -5.59 -11.61 8.06
N ASP A 177 -6.20 -12.27 9.05
CA ASP A 177 -5.86 -12.14 10.48
C ASP A 177 -4.43 -12.58 10.83
N ASN A 178 -3.79 -13.37 9.96
CA ASN A 178 -2.39 -13.80 10.12
C ASN A 178 -1.38 -12.77 9.58
N ILE A 179 -1.84 -11.67 8.99
CA ILE A 179 -1.01 -10.57 8.52
C ILE A 179 -1.12 -9.43 9.52
N ASN A 180 0.00 -9.10 10.15
CA ASN A 180 0.05 -8.07 11.18
C ASN A 180 0.52 -6.70 10.65
N GLU A 181 0.92 -6.61 9.38
CA GLU A 181 1.59 -5.44 8.82
C GLU A 181 1.11 -5.13 7.38
N PHE A 182 -0.19 -4.88 7.20
CA PHE A 182 -0.73 -4.50 5.88
C PHE A 182 -0.12 -3.20 5.35
N TRP A 183 0.29 -2.31 6.25
CA TRP A 183 0.96 -1.07 5.90
C TRP A 183 2.19 -1.28 5.01
N GLU A 184 2.90 -2.39 5.14
CA GLU A 184 4.08 -2.67 4.32
C GLU A 184 3.73 -3.00 2.86
N PHE A 185 2.45 -3.22 2.54
CA PHE A 185 1.97 -3.37 1.16
C PHE A 185 1.63 -2.04 0.48
N LEU A 186 1.90 -0.90 1.14
CA LEU A 186 1.78 0.41 0.53
C LEU A 186 3.07 0.77 -0.19
N ASP A 187 2.96 1.01 -1.50
CA ASP A 187 4.04 1.58 -2.30
C ASP A 187 3.77 3.07 -2.51
N PHE A 188 4.56 3.92 -1.85
CA PHE A 188 4.36 5.37 -1.88
C PHE A 188 4.97 5.99 -3.12
N ASP A 189 4.26 6.96 -3.71
CA ASP A 189 4.85 7.81 -4.72
C ASP A 189 6.07 8.56 -4.15
N PRO A 190 7.13 8.78 -4.96
CA PRO A 190 8.27 9.57 -4.54
C PRO A 190 7.86 10.95 -4.02
N ILE A 191 8.36 11.37 -2.85
CA ILE A 191 8.00 12.66 -2.24
C ILE A 191 8.31 13.86 -3.13
N ASN A 192 9.24 13.73 -4.08
CA ASN A 192 9.57 14.79 -5.03
C ASN A 192 8.53 14.97 -6.15
N LYS A 193 7.64 13.98 -6.33
CA LYS A 193 6.49 14.04 -7.24
C LYS A 193 5.20 14.46 -6.54
N LEU A 194 5.28 14.83 -5.26
CA LEU A 194 4.12 15.22 -4.47
C LEU A 194 3.40 16.41 -5.11
N GLU A 195 2.18 16.15 -5.59
CA GLU A 195 1.31 17.19 -6.14
C GLU A 195 0.72 17.97 -4.98
N SER A 196 1.34 19.11 -4.66
CA SER A 196 0.96 20.20 -3.73
C SER A 196 0.43 19.85 -2.32
N ASN A 197 -0.50 18.92 -2.16
CA ASN A 197 -1.19 18.57 -0.91
C ASN A 197 -1.69 17.12 -0.88
N GLU A 198 -1.33 16.26 -1.83
CA GLU A 198 -1.72 14.84 -1.84
C GLU A 198 -0.48 13.97 -2.08
N LEU A 199 -0.27 12.97 -1.23
CA LEU A 199 0.62 11.84 -1.49
C LEU A 199 -0.24 10.64 -1.86
N LYS A 200 0.13 9.97 -2.95
CA LYS A 200 -0.50 8.74 -3.38
C LYS A 200 0.30 7.53 -2.92
N ALA A 201 -0.42 6.46 -2.62
CA ALA A 201 0.16 5.16 -2.37
C ALA A 201 -0.63 4.11 -3.13
N GLU A 202 0.06 3.20 -3.81
CA GLU A 202 -0.56 2.02 -4.39
C GLU A 202 -0.72 0.96 -3.30
N PHE A 203 -1.92 0.40 -3.20
CA PHE A 203 -2.25 -0.70 -2.31
C PHE A 203 -2.69 -1.89 -3.16
N LEU A 204 -2.05 -3.05 -2.98
CA LEU A 204 -2.38 -4.31 -3.65
C LEU A 204 -2.51 -4.21 -5.19
N ASN A 205 -1.70 -3.30 -5.76
CA ASN A 205 -1.48 -3.08 -7.19
C ASN A 205 -2.69 -2.80 -8.11
N ASN A 206 -3.80 -2.32 -7.54
CA ASN A 206 -4.95 -1.86 -8.33
C ASN A 206 -5.76 -0.75 -7.66
N THR A 207 -5.42 -0.39 -6.42
CA THR A 207 -6.16 0.60 -5.65
C THR A 207 -5.23 1.67 -5.12
N GLU A 208 -5.68 2.92 -5.20
CA GLU A 208 -4.92 4.10 -4.80
C GLU A 208 -5.45 4.62 -3.47
N LEU A 209 -4.53 4.85 -2.53
CA LEU A 209 -4.79 5.60 -1.32
C LEU A 209 -4.22 7.01 -1.43
N LYS A 210 -4.96 7.97 -0.90
CA LYS A 210 -4.67 9.39 -1.00
C LYS A 210 -4.52 9.99 0.38
N ILE A 211 -3.31 10.43 0.68
CA ILE A 211 -2.98 11.05 1.95
C ILE A 211 -2.95 12.55 1.75
N ASN A 212 -3.93 13.24 2.35
CA ASN A 212 -3.96 14.69 2.37
C ASN A 212 -2.84 15.24 3.26
N ILE A 213 -2.21 16.30 2.79
CA ILE A 213 -1.04 16.90 3.45
C ILE A 213 -1.27 18.39 3.66
N LEU A 214 -1.04 18.83 4.89
CA LEU A 214 -1.02 20.23 5.29
C LEU A 214 0.36 20.60 5.84
N ARG A 215 0.68 21.89 5.80
CA ARG A 215 1.91 22.44 6.39
C ARG A 215 1.61 23.15 7.70
N ASP A 216 2.44 22.93 8.71
CA ASP A 216 2.33 23.67 9.96
C ASP A 216 2.71 25.14 9.72
N SER A 217 1.75 26.04 9.90
CA SER A 217 1.97 27.49 9.77
C SER A 217 2.43 28.17 11.08
N LYS A 218 2.51 27.44 12.20
CA LYS A 218 2.84 28.02 13.51
C LYS A 218 4.19 28.74 13.51
N LEU A 219 5.20 28.18 12.85
CA LEU A 219 6.57 28.73 12.87
C LEU A 219 6.86 29.73 11.73
N ILE A 220 6.07 29.75 10.67
CA ILE A 220 6.27 30.61 9.49
C ILE A 220 6.26 32.10 9.90
N GLY A 221 7.30 32.86 9.56
CA GLY A 221 7.36 34.32 9.81
C GLY A 221 7.49 34.73 11.28
N LYS A 222 7.82 33.80 12.20
CA LYS A 222 8.12 34.14 13.61
C LYS A 222 9.44 34.89 13.75
N ASN A 223 10.41 34.61 12.89
CA ASN A 223 11.72 35.25 12.94
C ASN A 223 11.68 36.58 12.15
N LYS A 224 11.94 37.70 12.84
CA LYS A 224 11.86 39.05 12.25
C LYS A 224 12.83 39.23 11.08
N PHE A 225 13.99 38.57 11.11
CA PHE A 225 14.99 38.65 10.05
C PHE A 225 14.54 38.02 8.75
N ASP A 226 13.57 37.09 8.80
CA ASP A 226 13.08 36.41 7.61
C ASP A 226 11.97 37.21 6.92
N ASN A 227 11.42 38.27 7.52
CA ASN A 227 10.24 38.98 6.98
C ASN A 227 10.59 40.07 5.94
N TYR A 228 11.49 39.77 5.00
CA TYR A 228 11.90 40.69 3.93
C TYR A 228 11.84 40.05 2.54
N ILE A 229 11.35 40.80 1.55
CA ILE A 229 11.29 40.40 0.13
C ILE A 229 11.61 41.55 -0.82
N ASN A 230 11.91 41.23 -2.08
CA ASN A 230 11.97 42.22 -3.14
C ASN A 230 10.56 42.66 -3.54
N PHE A 231 10.37 43.98 -3.74
CA PHE A 231 9.08 44.51 -4.14
C PHE A 231 9.06 44.76 -5.64
N PHE A 232 8.05 44.22 -6.32
CA PHE A 232 7.83 44.41 -7.75
C PHE A 232 6.53 45.20 -8.01
N SER A 233 6.54 46.00 -9.08
CA SER A 233 5.32 46.64 -9.59
C SER A 233 4.43 45.63 -10.30
N ASP A 234 5.03 44.69 -11.03
CA ASP A 234 4.36 43.57 -11.69
C ASP A 234 3.79 42.58 -10.67
N GLU A 235 2.50 42.26 -10.81
CA GLU A 235 1.77 41.38 -9.90
C GLU A 235 2.26 39.93 -9.96
N LYS A 236 2.58 39.42 -11.15
CA LYS A 236 3.07 38.04 -11.31
C LYS A 236 4.43 37.88 -10.65
N LEU A 237 5.32 38.86 -10.81
CA LEU A 237 6.62 38.87 -10.14
C LEU A 237 6.45 39.02 -8.62
N MET A 238 5.53 39.86 -8.16
CA MET A 238 5.25 39.98 -6.72
C MET A 238 4.74 38.66 -6.13
N ASN A 239 3.76 38.01 -6.78
CA ASN A 239 3.21 36.75 -6.30
C ASN A 239 4.26 35.64 -6.31
N LYS A 240 5.14 35.60 -7.31
CA LYS A 240 6.26 34.67 -7.36
C LYS A 240 7.25 34.90 -6.21
N GLU A 241 7.52 36.15 -5.84
CA GLU A 241 8.41 36.46 -4.71
C GLU A 241 7.81 36.05 -3.37
N ILE A 242 6.51 36.29 -3.16
CA ILE A 242 5.78 35.81 -1.98
C ILE A 242 5.81 34.28 -1.94
N PHE A 243 5.57 33.61 -3.07
CA PHE A 243 5.65 32.15 -3.13
C PHE A 243 7.05 31.62 -2.79
N ASN A 244 8.12 32.22 -3.34
CA ASN A 244 9.50 31.86 -3.00
C ASN A 244 9.77 32.00 -1.50
N TRP A 245 9.23 33.05 -0.89
CA TRP A 245 9.32 33.26 0.55
C TRP A 245 8.59 32.17 1.34
N ILE A 246 7.37 31.82 0.94
CA ILE A 246 6.59 30.74 1.55
C ILE A 246 7.34 29.41 1.41
N LYS A 247 7.84 29.08 0.23
CA LYS A 247 8.58 27.85 -0.08
C LYS A 247 9.88 27.71 0.71
N LYS A 248 10.55 28.81 1.07
CA LYS A 248 11.71 28.76 1.98
C LYS A 248 11.34 28.33 3.40
N ASN A 249 10.10 28.62 3.81
CA ASN A 249 9.59 28.44 5.17
C ASN A 249 8.60 27.27 5.31
N SER A 250 8.34 26.53 4.23
CA SER A 250 7.40 25.41 4.20
C SER A 250 7.70 24.46 3.04
N PHE A 251 7.44 23.17 3.21
CA PHE A 251 7.79 22.14 2.22
C PHE A 251 6.90 22.24 0.96
N PHE A 252 7.43 22.74 -0.16
CA PHE A 252 6.75 22.72 -1.47
C PHE A 252 7.70 22.18 -2.56
N THR A 253 7.32 21.06 -3.15
CA THR A 253 8.06 20.37 -4.21
C THR A 253 7.68 20.90 -5.59
N ASP A 254 6.39 21.11 -5.84
CA ASP A 254 5.87 21.63 -7.11
C ASP A 254 6.10 23.15 -7.28
N SER A 255 6.45 23.56 -8.50
CA SER A 255 6.59 24.96 -8.92
C SER A 255 5.37 25.52 -9.65
N ASN A 256 4.41 24.67 -10.02
CA ASN A 256 3.26 25.02 -10.86
C ASN A 256 1.98 25.36 -10.08
N ILE A 257 2.11 25.67 -8.79
CA ILE A 257 0.96 25.97 -7.94
C ILE A 257 0.41 27.37 -8.28
N GLU A 258 -0.90 27.44 -8.49
CA GLU A 258 -1.60 28.72 -8.65
C GLU A 258 -1.55 29.51 -7.33
N PHE A 259 -0.94 30.70 -7.39
CA PHE A 259 -0.61 31.49 -6.19
C PHE A 259 -1.84 31.93 -5.39
N ASP A 260 -2.94 32.22 -6.07
CA ASP A 260 -4.23 32.61 -5.50
C ASP A 260 -4.87 31.50 -4.64
N LYS A 261 -4.51 30.24 -4.87
CA LYS A 261 -4.91 29.12 -4.02
C LYS A 261 -4.07 29.00 -2.75
N LEU A 262 -2.84 29.50 -2.76
CA LEU A 262 -1.88 29.40 -1.65
C LEU A 262 -2.00 30.54 -0.64
N PHE A 263 -2.15 31.77 -1.15
CA PHE A 263 -2.23 32.96 -0.34
C PHE A 263 -3.09 34.04 -1.00
N LYS A 264 -3.57 34.97 -0.18
CA LYS A 264 -4.28 36.17 -0.63
C LYS A 264 -3.59 37.41 -0.11
N ILE A 265 -3.26 38.35 -1.00
CA ILE A 265 -2.75 39.65 -0.58
C ILE A 265 -3.90 40.43 0.05
N GLU A 266 -3.71 40.87 1.29
CA GLU A 266 -4.71 41.65 2.04
C GLU A 266 -4.40 43.15 1.96
N SER A 267 -3.12 43.53 1.96
CA SER A 267 -2.71 44.93 1.80
C SER A 267 -1.32 45.05 1.17
N LYS A 268 -1.10 46.16 0.44
CA LYS A 268 0.19 46.55 -0.13
C LYS A 268 0.41 48.05 0.11
N GLU A 269 1.37 48.35 0.97
CA GLU A 269 1.85 49.70 1.26
C GLU A 269 3.21 49.93 0.60
N LYS A 270 3.78 51.13 0.74
CA LYS A 270 5.03 51.53 0.07
C LYS A 270 6.20 50.58 0.39
N ASP A 271 6.32 50.18 1.66
CA ASP A 271 7.45 49.38 2.17
C ASP A 271 7.00 48.09 2.87
N GLN A 272 5.70 47.78 2.85
CA GLN A 272 5.11 46.63 3.53
C GLN A 272 4.05 45.94 2.67
N LEU A 273 3.95 44.62 2.78
CA LEU A 273 2.94 43.81 2.14
C LEU A 273 2.41 42.81 3.16
N THR A 274 1.09 42.71 3.29
CA THR A 274 0.44 41.73 4.17
C THR A 274 -0.37 40.75 3.34
N PHE A 275 -0.20 39.46 3.61
CA PHE A 275 -0.95 38.39 2.97
C PHE A 275 -1.43 37.36 3.99
N SER A 276 -2.52 36.67 3.65
CA SER A 276 -3.06 35.54 4.42
C SER A 276 -2.70 34.21 3.74
N LEU A 277 -2.35 33.20 4.55
CA LEU A 277 -2.18 31.82 4.08
C LEU A 277 -3.53 31.10 3.97
N SER A 278 -3.68 30.29 2.93
CA SER A 278 -4.86 29.45 2.68
C SER A 278 -4.93 28.25 3.63
N ASP A 279 -6.08 28.03 4.24
CA ASP A 279 -6.36 26.84 5.07
C ASP A 279 -6.36 25.53 4.27
N LYS A 280 -6.46 25.60 2.94
CA LYS A 280 -6.31 24.46 2.04
C LYS A 280 -4.91 23.83 2.06
N TYR A 281 -3.88 24.63 2.33
CA TYR A 281 -2.47 24.17 2.29
C TYR A 281 -1.77 24.22 3.65
N PHE A 282 -2.37 24.90 4.62
CA PHE A 282 -1.78 25.16 5.93
C PHE A 282 -2.76 24.82 7.05
N THR A 283 -2.24 24.35 8.18
CA THR A 283 -3.07 23.94 9.33
C THR A 283 -3.87 25.09 9.96
N ILE A 284 -3.39 26.33 9.83
CA ILE A 284 -4.02 27.54 10.39
C ILE A 284 -3.84 28.68 9.39
N ALA A 285 -4.94 29.35 9.05
CA ALA A 285 -4.89 30.60 8.29
C ALA A 285 -4.12 31.65 9.09
N LYS A 286 -3.06 32.22 8.50
CA LYS A 286 -2.14 33.13 9.18
C LYS A 286 -1.92 34.37 8.35
N LEU A 287 -1.99 35.54 8.99
CA LEU A 287 -1.58 36.81 8.41
C LEU A 287 -0.08 37.01 8.60
N ILE A 288 0.60 37.38 7.52
CA ILE A 288 2.04 37.59 7.48
C ILE A 288 2.30 38.94 6.82
N THR A 289 3.13 39.76 7.46
CA THR A 289 3.59 41.04 6.91
C THR A 289 5.07 40.96 6.57
N LEU A 290 5.41 41.25 5.32
CA LEU A 290 6.76 41.31 4.80
C LEU A 290 7.15 42.75 4.50
N ASN A 291 8.41 43.10 4.79
CA ASN A 291 8.97 44.40 4.52
C ASN A 291 9.79 44.37 3.22
N ARG A 292 9.92 45.52 2.58
CA ARG A 292 10.83 45.69 1.44
C ARG A 292 12.29 45.55 1.90
N ILE A 293 13.09 44.78 1.17
CA ILE A 293 14.56 44.77 1.34
C ILE A 293 15.08 46.20 1.12
N LYS A 294 15.85 46.71 2.09
CA LYS A 294 16.48 48.04 2.02
C LYS A 294 17.64 48.06 1.03
#